data_AF-A0A379W0T3-F1
#
_entry.id   AF-A0A379W0T3-F1
#
_cell.length_a   1.000
_cell.length_b   1.000
_cell.length_c   1.000
_cell.angle_alpha   90.00
_cell.angle_beta   90.00
_cell.angle_gamma   90.00
#
_symmetry.space_group_name_H-M   'P 1'
#
loop_
_entity.id
_entity.type
_entity.pdbx_description
1 polymer ?
#
loop_
_entity_poly.entity_id
_entity_poly.type
_entity_poly.pdbx_seq_one_letter_code
_entity_poly.pdbx_strand_id
1 'polypeptide(L)'
;MNWWPPRSVTMAISIRTLRQKPPQERWSNLAECHELYCAGHLIEAGVAFFQATGKRRLLDVVCRLADHIDSTFGPGENQLHGYPGHPEIELALMRLYEVTEQPRYMMLASYFIGQRGTQPHFYDEEYEKRGQTSYWHTYGPAWMVKDKAYSQAHLPISQQQTAIGHAVRFVYLMTGVAHLARLSNDEGKRQDCLRLWKNMAQRQLYITGGIGSQSSGEAFSSDYDLPNDSVYAESCASIGLMMFARRMLEMEADSQYADVMERALYNTVLGGMALDGKHFFYVNPLEVHPKSLKFTIFTITLSPSASAGLAAPAARRTSPACSPPLVTTSTRRVRMRCTSICTWVTAWKYRLKMARSNCESAGTTRGMSR
;
A
#
# COMPACT_ATOMS: atom_id res chain seq x y z
N MET A 1 36.63 -10.03 3.08
CA MET A 1 35.80 -10.62 2.01
C MET A 1 34.63 -9.70 1.74
N ASN A 2 34.73 -8.87 0.71
CA ASN A 2 33.69 -7.91 0.30
C ASN A 2 32.59 -8.65 -0.45
N TRP A 3 31.40 -8.73 0.12
CA TRP A 3 30.23 -9.29 -0.55
C TRP A 3 29.14 -8.22 -0.68
N TRP A 4 28.81 -7.95 -1.94
CA TRP A 4 27.72 -7.14 -2.52
C TRP A 4 27.97 -5.64 -2.80
N PRO A 5 27.92 -5.21 -4.09
CA PRO A 5 27.84 -3.79 -4.45
C PRO A 5 26.40 -3.26 -4.23
N PRO A 6 26.21 -1.94 -4.07
CA PRO A 6 24.90 -1.33 -3.87
C PRO A 6 24.05 -1.48 -5.14
N ARG A 7 23.06 -2.39 -5.11
CA ARG A 7 22.05 -2.47 -6.17
C ARG A 7 20.93 -1.47 -5.85
N SER A 8 20.59 -0.67 -6.86
CA SER A 8 19.54 0.33 -6.83
C SER A 8 18.20 -0.26 -6.36
N VAL A 9 17.66 0.30 -5.28
CA VAL A 9 16.29 0.05 -4.82
C VAL A 9 15.34 0.67 -5.84
N THR A 10 14.56 -0.14 -6.52
CA THR A 10 13.44 0.33 -7.35
C THR A 10 12.18 -0.20 -6.69
N MET A 11 11.27 0.67 -6.26
CA MET A 11 9.95 0.27 -5.74
C MET A 11 9.06 -0.23 -6.89
N ALA A 12 8.31 -1.29 -6.61
CA ALA A 12 7.41 -1.93 -7.54
C ALA A 12 5.98 -1.49 -7.25
N ILE A 13 5.41 -0.73 -8.18
CA ILE A 13 4.03 -0.22 -8.17
C ILE A 13 3.12 -1.28 -8.79
N SER A 14 1.89 -1.44 -8.28
CA SER A 14 0.82 -2.09 -9.07
C SER A 14 0.49 -1.18 -10.27
N ILE A 15 1.16 -1.44 -11.40
CA ILE A 15 1.17 -0.58 -12.61
C ILE A 15 -0.14 -0.67 -13.42
N ARG A 16 -1.14 -1.43 -12.97
CA ARG A 16 -2.37 -1.58 -13.77
C ARG A 16 -3.21 -0.31 -13.82
N THR A 17 -3.10 0.60 -12.85
CA THR A 17 -4.01 1.76 -12.73
C THR A 17 -3.38 3.11 -13.09
N LEU A 18 -2.09 3.15 -13.40
CA LEU A 18 -1.38 4.39 -13.67
C LEU A 18 -1.70 4.96 -15.04
N ARG A 19 -2.23 6.18 -15.05
CA ARG A 19 -2.46 6.94 -16.27
C ARG A 19 -1.77 8.29 -16.16
N GLN A 20 -0.81 8.55 -17.05
CA GLN A 20 -0.26 9.89 -17.21
C GLN A 20 -1.35 10.78 -17.82
N LYS A 21 -1.68 11.83 -17.07
CA LYS A 21 -2.57 12.90 -17.52
C LYS A 21 -1.74 14.01 -18.15
N PRO A 22 -2.26 14.72 -19.16
CA PRO A 22 -1.61 15.94 -19.64
C PRO A 22 -1.53 16.96 -18.49
N PRO A 23 -0.53 17.87 -18.47
CA PRO A 23 -0.26 18.73 -17.32
C PRO A 23 -1.45 19.57 -16.83
N GLN A 24 -2.40 19.87 -17.73
CA GLN A 24 -3.62 20.64 -17.47
C GLN A 24 -4.70 19.84 -16.76
N GLU A 25 -4.61 18.50 -16.77
CA GLU A 25 -5.58 17.58 -16.16
C GLU A 25 -5.05 16.93 -14.87
N ARG A 26 -3.93 17.41 -14.32
CA ARG A 26 -3.44 16.93 -13.02
C ARG A 26 -4.50 17.11 -11.94
N TRP A 27 -4.59 16.14 -11.03
CA TRP A 27 -5.52 16.17 -9.89
C TRP A 27 -7.01 16.15 -10.27
N SER A 28 -7.34 15.81 -11.52
CA SER A 28 -8.73 15.73 -12.01
C SER A 28 -9.39 14.35 -11.81
N ASN A 29 -8.61 13.34 -11.42
CA ASN A 29 -9.10 11.98 -11.19
C ASN A 29 -8.25 11.27 -10.11
N LEU A 30 -8.37 11.72 -8.87
CA LEU A 30 -7.75 11.14 -7.70
C LEU A 30 -8.37 9.79 -7.34
N ALA A 31 -9.65 9.55 -7.66
CA ALA A 31 -10.32 8.28 -7.42
C ALA A 31 -9.63 7.11 -8.15
N GLU A 32 -9.09 7.34 -9.36
CA GLU A 32 -8.60 6.25 -10.23
C GLU A 32 -7.14 6.36 -10.67
N CYS A 33 -6.55 7.57 -10.77
CA CYS A 33 -5.28 7.76 -11.49
C CYS A 33 -4.00 7.70 -10.64
N HIS A 34 -4.11 7.50 -9.32
CA HIS A 34 -2.99 7.16 -8.43
C HIS A 34 -1.85 8.20 -8.39
N GLU A 35 -2.11 9.48 -8.68
CA GLU A 35 -1.07 10.53 -8.67
C GLU A 35 -0.43 10.68 -7.28
N LEU A 36 -1.24 10.81 -6.22
CA LEU A 36 -0.74 10.90 -4.84
C LEU A 36 -0.15 9.57 -4.34
N TYR A 37 -0.65 8.43 -4.82
CA TYR A 37 -0.06 7.12 -4.52
C TYR A 37 1.37 7.03 -5.06
N CYS A 38 1.60 7.42 -6.32
CA CYS A 38 2.94 7.46 -6.88
C CYS A 38 3.84 8.48 -6.20
N ALA A 39 3.31 9.64 -5.82
CA ALA A 39 4.04 10.61 -5.02
C ALA A 39 4.47 10.01 -3.67
N GLY A 40 3.59 9.29 -2.98
CA GLY A 40 3.91 8.65 -1.70
C GLY A 40 5.01 7.60 -1.83
N HIS A 41 4.94 6.70 -2.83
CA HIS A 41 6.03 5.75 -3.11
C HIS A 41 7.37 6.45 -3.39
N LEU A 42 7.35 7.55 -4.15
CA LEU A 42 8.56 8.31 -4.43
C LEU A 42 9.11 8.97 -3.15
N ILE A 43 8.24 9.50 -2.29
CA ILE A 43 8.60 10.05 -0.98
C ILE A 43 9.23 8.97 -0.09
N GLU A 44 8.62 7.79 0.02
CA GLU A 44 9.19 6.65 0.77
C GLU A 44 10.58 6.28 0.26
N ALA A 45 10.77 6.23 -1.06
CA ALA A 45 12.07 5.98 -1.66
C ALA A 45 13.10 7.07 -1.32
N GLY A 46 12.69 8.35 -1.33
CA GLY A 46 13.54 9.47 -0.95
C GLY A 46 13.96 9.43 0.51
N VAL A 47 13.03 9.16 1.41
CA VAL A 47 13.29 9.00 2.85
C VAL A 47 14.25 7.84 3.10
N ALA A 48 13.97 6.67 2.51
CA ALA A 48 14.82 5.49 2.68
C ALA A 48 16.24 5.70 2.12
N PHE A 49 16.36 6.34 0.95
CA PHE A 49 17.66 6.64 0.34
C PHE A 49 18.48 7.60 1.20
N PHE A 50 17.85 8.62 1.78
CA PHE A 50 18.51 9.52 2.71
C PHE A 50 18.97 8.80 3.97
N GLN A 51 18.10 8.03 4.62
CA GLN A 51 18.45 7.26 5.82
C GLN A 51 19.59 6.26 5.58
N ALA A 52 19.64 5.64 4.40
CA ALA A 52 20.65 4.64 4.07
C ALA A 52 22.01 5.23 3.65
N THR A 53 22.03 6.44 3.08
CA THR A 53 23.24 6.98 2.42
C THR A 53 23.68 8.36 2.92
N GLY A 54 22.85 9.05 3.70
CA GLY A 54 23.02 10.46 4.07
C GLY A 54 22.84 11.45 2.91
N LYS A 55 22.67 10.99 1.67
CA LYS A 55 22.58 11.86 0.49
C LYS A 55 21.19 12.49 0.37
N ARG A 56 21.16 13.82 0.33
CA ARG A 56 19.92 14.61 0.35
C ARG A 56 19.26 14.84 -1.00
N ARG A 57 19.95 14.63 -2.12
CA ARG A 57 19.44 15.00 -3.46
C ARG A 57 18.04 14.47 -3.76
N LEU A 58 17.76 13.21 -3.43
CA LEU A 58 16.42 12.64 -3.64
C LEU A 58 15.42 13.13 -2.57
N LEU A 59 15.88 13.30 -1.31
CA LEU A 59 15.07 13.89 -0.24
C LEU A 59 14.56 15.28 -0.62
N ASP A 60 15.44 16.15 -1.11
CA ASP A 60 15.08 17.53 -1.47
C ASP A 60 14.09 17.57 -2.66
N VAL A 61 14.17 16.61 -3.59
CA VAL A 61 13.18 16.45 -4.68
C VAL A 61 11.81 16.09 -4.11
N VAL A 62 11.75 15.13 -3.18
CA VAL A 62 10.47 14.69 -2.61
C VAL A 62 9.88 15.71 -1.65
N CYS A 63 10.70 16.52 -0.97
CA CYS A 63 10.24 17.69 -0.21
C CYS A 63 9.55 18.70 -1.13
N ARG A 64 10.15 19.06 -2.27
CA ARG A 64 9.51 19.98 -3.24
C ARG A 64 8.20 19.43 -3.80
N LEU A 65 8.14 18.11 -4.02
CA LEU A 65 6.90 17.46 -4.43
C LEU A 65 5.84 17.54 -3.33
N ALA A 66 6.21 17.23 -2.08
CA ALA A 66 5.32 17.33 -0.92
C ALA A 66 4.83 18.77 -0.70
N ASP A 67 5.70 19.78 -0.84
CA ASP A 67 5.35 21.19 -0.74
C ASP A 67 4.35 21.60 -1.84
N HIS A 68 4.50 21.07 -3.07
CA HIS A 68 3.52 21.31 -4.12
C HIS A 68 2.17 20.66 -3.80
N ILE A 69 2.16 19.44 -3.26
CA ILE A 69 0.93 18.76 -2.83
C ILE A 69 0.26 19.55 -1.69
N ASP A 70 1.03 20.01 -0.70
CA ASP A 70 0.54 20.84 0.41
C ASP A 70 -0.09 22.16 -0.08
N SER A 71 0.49 22.78 -1.12
CA SER A 71 -0.12 23.99 -1.73
C SER A 71 -1.40 23.69 -2.52
N THR A 72 -1.58 22.46 -3.00
CA THR A 72 -2.70 22.06 -3.87
C THR A 72 -3.88 21.51 -3.07
N PHE A 73 -3.61 20.76 -2.01
CA PHE A 73 -4.61 20.04 -1.21
C PHE A 73 -4.63 20.55 0.21
N GLY A 74 -5.83 20.72 0.76
CA GLY A 74 -6.00 21.19 2.12
C GLY A 74 -7.35 21.84 2.36
N PRO A 75 -7.58 22.42 3.54
CA PRO A 75 -8.86 23.02 3.93
C PRO A 75 -9.06 24.44 3.36
N GLY A 76 -8.06 25.04 2.73
CA GLY A 76 -8.15 26.40 2.21
C GLY A 76 -9.15 26.55 1.06
N GLU A 77 -9.69 27.76 0.89
CA GLU A 77 -10.72 28.07 -0.12
C GLU A 77 -10.25 27.78 -1.56
N ASN A 78 -8.97 28.04 -1.86
CA ASN A 78 -8.38 27.83 -3.18
C ASN A 78 -7.72 26.45 -3.35
N GLN A 79 -7.88 25.54 -2.37
CA GLN A 79 -7.29 24.21 -2.40
C GLN A 79 -8.32 23.17 -2.85
N LEU A 80 -7.84 22.05 -3.38
CA LEU A 80 -8.67 20.89 -3.67
C LEU A 80 -9.00 20.16 -2.37
N HIS A 81 -10.29 19.98 -2.10
CA HIS A 81 -10.77 19.30 -0.89
C HIS A 81 -10.78 17.77 -1.04
N GLY A 82 -9.75 17.23 -1.69
CA GLY A 82 -9.67 15.85 -2.16
C GLY A 82 -8.65 14.98 -1.45
N TYR A 83 -8.76 13.68 -1.69
CA TYR A 83 -7.89 12.63 -1.15
C TYR A 83 -7.77 11.48 -2.18
N PRO A 84 -6.73 10.63 -2.09
CA PRO A 84 -6.52 9.61 -3.11
C PRO A 84 -7.45 8.40 -3.00
N GLY A 85 -7.85 7.86 -4.15
CA GLY A 85 -8.54 6.57 -4.27
C GLY A 85 -7.71 5.38 -3.78
N HIS A 86 -6.38 5.50 -3.75
CA HIS A 86 -5.48 4.52 -3.14
C HIS A 86 -4.62 5.21 -2.06
N PRO A 87 -4.87 4.93 -0.77
CA PRO A 87 -4.03 5.36 0.35
C PRO A 87 -2.59 4.91 0.16
N GLU A 88 -1.64 5.79 0.52
CA GLU A 88 -0.19 5.61 0.44
C GLU A 88 0.51 6.93 0.81
N ILE A 89 -0.02 8.06 0.34
CA ILE A 89 0.59 9.37 0.60
C ILE A 89 0.59 9.67 2.10
N GLU A 90 -0.41 9.21 2.84
CA GLU A 90 -0.59 9.44 4.27
C GLU A 90 0.58 8.84 5.08
N LEU A 91 0.93 7.57 4.85
CA LEU A 91 2.06 6.93 5.52
C LEU A 91 3.40 7.53 5.09
N ALA A 92 3.54 7.89 3.81
CA ALA A 92 4.75 8.45 3.25
C ALA A 92 5.06 9.85 3.82
N LEU A 93 4.04 10.70 3.95
CA LEU A 93 4.16 12.03 4.54
C LEU A 93 4.55 11.98 6.02
N MET A 94 3.99 11.02 6.79
CA MET A 94 4.40 10.83 8.18
C MET A 94 5.88 10.43 8.29
N ARG A 95 6.38 9.58 7.38
CA ARG A 95 7.81 9.24 7.34
C ARG A 95 8.69 10.40 6.88
N LEU A 96 8.20 11.23 5.96
CA LEU A 96 8.89 12.45 5.56
C LEU A 96 8.98 13.44 6.73
N TYR A 97 7.91 13.56 7.52
CA TYR A 97 7.91 14.34 8.76
C TYR A 97 9.01 13.85 9.73
N GLU A 98 9.11 12.55 10.01
CA GLU A 98 10.13 12.03 10.95
C GLU A 98 11.58 12.38 10.55
N VAL A 99 11.89 12.52 9.25
CA VAL A 99 13.27 12.83 8.81
C VAL A 99 13.53 14.30 8.50
N THR A 100 12.48 15.12 8.41
CA THR A 100 12.59 16.56 8.09
C THR A 100 12.15 17.46 9.22
N GLU A 101 11.38 16.92 10.18
CA GLU A 101 10.72 17.63 11.28
C GLU A 101 9.83 18.79 10.82
N GLN A 102 9.40 18.80 9.55
CA GLN A 102 8.55 19.84 8.98
C GLN A 102 7.08 19.59 9.31
N PRO A 103 6.44 20.37 10.21
CA PRO A 103 5.09 20.05 10.71
C PRO A 103 4.01 20.00 9.63
N ARG A 104 4.20 20.75 8.52
CA ARG A 104 3.29 20.76 7.37
C ARG A 104 3.02 19.36 6.80
N TYR A 105 4.02 18.48 6.77
CA TYR A 105 3.84 17.14 6.20
C TYR A 105 2.94 16.27 7.09
N MET A 106 3.04 16.42 8.41
CA MET A 106 2.14 15.78 9.36
C MET A 106 0.73 16.38 9.29
N MET A 107 0.59 17.70 9.16
CA MET A 107 -0.70 18.36 8.99
C MET A 107 -1.39 17.92 7.69
N LEU A 108 -0.65 17.82 6.59
CA LEU A 108 -1.15 17.33 5.30
C LEU A 108 -1.59 15.86 5.37
N ALA A 109 -0.84 15.00 6.07
CA ALA A 109 -1.25 13.62 6.32
C ALA A 109 -2.55 13.57 7.15
N SER A 110 -2.65 14.40 8.21
CA SER A 110 -3.85 14.52 9.02
C SER A 110 -5.05 15.03 8.22
N TYR A 111 -4.83 15.94 7.28
CA TYR A 111 -5.86 16.43 6.36
C TYR A 111 -6.40 15.30 5.49
N PHE A 112 -5.55 14.54 4.78
CA PHE A 112 -6.01 13.45 3.92
C PHE A 112 -6.76 12.37 4.69
N ILE A 113 -6.29 12.04 5.91
CA ILE A 113 -6.95 11.09 6.81
C ILE A 113 -8.33 11.61 7.25
N GLY A 114 -8.42 12.88 7.66
CA GLY A 114 -9.66 13.50 8.16
C GLY A 114 -10.69 13.80 7.07
N GLN A 115 -10.25 14.12 5.86
CA GLN A 115 -11.12 14.41 4.72
C GLN A 115 -11.74 13.15 4.13
N ARG A 116 -11.12 11.98 4.29
CA ARG A 116 -11.59 10.73 3.70
C ARG A 116 -12.98 10.34 4.23
N GLY A 117 -13.94 10.21 3.32
CA GLY A 117 -15.32 9.81 3.63
C GLY A 117 -16.23 10.92 4.18
N THR A 118 -15.81 12.18 4.14
CA THR A 118 -16.69 13.32 4.47
C THR A 118 -17.77 13.55 3.41
N GLN A 119 -18.77 14.37 3.77
CA GLN A 119 -19.84 14.82 2.89
C GLN A 119 -19.76 16.35 2.70
N PRO A 120 -20.10 16.89 1.51
CA PRO A 120 -20.37 16.17 0.26
C PRO A 120 -19.17 15.34 -0.22
N HIS A 121 -19.44 14.21 -0.85
CA HIS A 121 -18.41 13.23 -1.14
C HIS A 121 -17.53 13.65 -2.33
N PHE A 122 -16.23 13.85 -2.06
CA PHE A 122 -15.28 14.37 -3.05
C PHE A 122 -15.25 13.60 -4.39
N TYR A 123 -15.32 12.26 -4.38
CA TYR A 123 -15.30 11.52 -5.66
C TYR A 123 -16.53 11.77 -6.52
N ASP A 124 -17.68 12.10 -5.91
CA ASP A 124 -18.89 12.40 -6.67
C ASP A 124 -18.72 13.77 -7.35
N GLU A 125 -18.22 14.76 -6.61
CA GLU A 125 -17.91 16.08 -7.18
C GLU A 125 -16.84 16.01 -8.28
N GLU A 126 -15.76 15.27 -8.06
CA GLU A 126 -14.70 15.06 -9.04
C GLU A 126 -15.25 14.38 -10.30
N TYR A 127 -16.07 13.35 -10.12
CA TYR A 127 -16.68 12.60 -11.21
C TYR A 127 -17.60 13.48 -12.07
N GLU A 128 -18.40 14.34 -11.45
CA GLU A 128 -19.22 15.33 -12.17
C GLU A 128 -18.34 16.36 -12.91
N LYS A 129 -17.34 16.93 -12.22
CA LYS A 129 -16.43 17.94 -12.80
C LYS A 129 -15.67 17.44 -14.03
N ARG A 130 -15.34 16.14 -14.09
CA ARG A 130 -14.64 15.52 -15.23
C ARG A 130 -15.57 14.93 -16.30
N GLY A 131 -16.84 15.31 -16.30
CA GLY A 131 -17.83 14.89 -17.29
C GLY A 131 -18.18 13.40 -17.21
N GLN A 132 -18.22 12.86 -15.98
CA GLN A 132 -18.60 11.47 -15.69
C GLN A 132 -17.76 10.41 -16.44
N THR A 133 -16.50 10.73 -16.69
CA THR A 133 -15.55 9.81 -17.33
C THR A 133 -14.92 8.86 -16.30
N SER A 134 -14.64 7.63 -16.72
CA SER A 134 -14.06 6.55 -15.90
C SER A 134 -13.10 5.74 -16.77
N TYR A 135 -12.00 5.26 -16.20
CA TYR A 135 -11.01 4.44 -16.92
C TYR A 135 -11.14 2.95 -16.64
N TRP A 136 -11.64 2.59 -15.47
CA TRP A 136 -11.75 1.20 -15.02
C TRP A 136 -13.21 0.77 -15.04
N HIS A 137 -13.52 -0.21 -15.90
CA HIS A 137 -14.90 -0.70 -16.08
C HIS A 137 -15.08 -2.17 -15.66
N THR A 138 -14.11 -2.72 -14.92
CA THR A 138 -14.08 -4.15 -14.52
C THR A 138 -15.37 -4.60 -13.85
N TYR A 139 -15.96 -3.74 -13.01
CA TYR A 139 -17.22 -4.00 -12.29
C TYR A 139 -18.33 -3.03 -12.72
N GLY A 140 -18.26 -2.54 -13.96
CA GLY A 140 -19.21 -1.59 -14.54
C GLY A 140 -18.74 -0.12 -14.52
N PRO A 141 -19.55 0.81 -15.05
CA PRO A 141 -19.17 2.21 -15.19
C PRO A 141 -19.00 2.93 -13.85
N ALA A 142 -17.84 3.57 -13.67
CA ALA A 142 -17.47 4.36 -12.49
C ALA A 142 -17.55 3.58 -11.17
N TRP A 143 -17.29 2.27 -11.21
CA TRP A 143 -17.42 1.43 -10.02
C TRP A 143 -16.49 1.87 -8.87
N MET A 144 -15.29 2.39 -9.16
CA MET A 144 -14.37 2.90 -8.13
C MET A 144 -14.86 4.21 -7.48
N VAL A 145 -15.74 4.96 -8.16
CA VAL A 145 -16.38 6.16 -7.61
C VAL A 145 -17.60 5.76 -6.77
N LYS A 146 -18.38 4.80 -7.26
CA LYS A 146 -19.65 4.35 -6.65
C LYS A 146 -19.44 3.45 -5.44
N ASP A 147 -18.53 2.49 -5.55
CA ASP A 147 -18.13 1.61 -4.45
C ASP A 147 -17.09 2.32 -3.58
N LYS A 148 -17.59 3.21 -2.71
CA LYS A 148 -16.75 3.99 -1.80
C LYS A 148 -16.10 3.11 -0.73
N ALA A 149 -16.61 1.90 -0.48
CA ALA A 149 -16.01 0.95 0.44
C ALA A 149 -14.68 0.42 -0.08
N TYR A 150 -14.56 0.22 -1.40
CA TYR A 150 -13.32 -0.21 -2.06
C TYR A 150 -12.07 0.59 -1.65
N SER A 151 -12.22 1.92 -1.48
CA SER A 151 -11.15 2.85 -1.08
C SER A 151 -11.29 3.38 0.36
N GLN A 152 -12.05 2.68 1.21
CA GLN A 152 -12.27 3.06 2.61
C GLN A 152 -12.79 4.51 2.77
N ALA A 153 -13.60 4.96 1.81
CA ALA A 153 -14.13 6.33 1.73
C ALA A 153 -15.67 6.38 1.88
N HIS A 154 -16.31 5.25 2.20
CA HIS A 154 -17.75 5.17 2.43
C HIS A 154 -18.19 5.95 3.67
N LEU A 155 -17.31 6.08 4.67
CA LEU A 155 -17.53 6.80 5.93
C LEU A 155 -16.20 7.39 6.43
N PRO A 156 -16.23 8.43 7.29
CA PRO A 156 -15.05 8.82 8.07
C PRO A 156 -14.51 7.64 8.87
N ILE A 157 -13.18 7.55 9.02
CA ILE A 157 -12.49 6.40 9.64
C ILE A 157 -13.00 6.12 11.06
N SER A 158 -13.31 7.18 11.82
CA SER A 158 -13.87 7.10 13.17
C SER A 158 -15.23 6.39 13.25
N GLN A 159 -15.94 6.30 12.12
CA GLN A 159 -17.25 5.65 12.02
C GLN A 159 -17.15 4.24 11.42
N GLN A 160 -16.02 3.87 10.82
CA GLN A 160 -15.82 2.54 10.23
C GLN A 160 -15.64 1.47 11.33
N GLN A 161 -16.43 0.39 11.25
CA GLN A 161 -16.47 -0.66 12.26
C GLN A 161 -15.68 -1.92 11.86
N THR A 162 -15.54 -2.16 10.56
CA THR A 162 -14.96 -3.39 10.01
C THR A 162 -13.96 -3.07 8.90
N ALA A 163 -12.97 -3.95 8.74
CA ALA A 163 -12.04 -3.88 7.61
C ALA A 163 -12.77 -4.31 6.33
N ILE A 164 -12.98 -3.38 5.41
CA ILE A 164 -13.70 -3.63 4.15
C ILE A 164 -12.97 -3.02 2.95
N GLY A 165 -13.38 -3.43 1.75
CA GLY A 165 -12.80 -2.97 0.50
C GLY A 165 -11.42 -3.56 0.24
N HIS A 166 -10.66 -2.91 -0.63
CA HIS A 166 -9.38 -3.43 -1.10
C HIS A 166 -8.37 -3.59 0.04
N ALA A 167 -7.75 -4.77 0.14
CA ALA A 167 -6.92 -5.13 1.30
C ALA A 167 -5.68 -4.23 1.45
N VAL A 168 -4.92 -4.00 0.36
CA VAL A 168 -3.73 -3.11 0.39
C VAL A 168 -4.08 -1.67 0.76
N ARG A 169 -5.15 -1.10 0.18
CA ARG A 169 -5.61 0.26 0.47
C ARG A 169 -5.90 0.44 1.95
N PHE A 170 -6.61 -0.53 2.54
CA PHE A 170 -6.91 -0.53 3.97
C PHE A 170 -5.64 -0.53 4.82
N VAL A 171 -4.72 -1.47 4.62
CA VAL A 171 -3.52 -1.55 5.48
C VAL A 171 -2.57 -0.37 5.29
N TYR A 172 -2.48 0.21 4.09
CA TYR A 172 -1.69 1.43 3.86
C TYR A 172 -2.32 2.64 4.56
N LEU A 173 -3.64 2.79 4.46
CA LEU A 173 -4.36 3.84 5.20
C LEU A 173 -4.12 3.71 6.70
N MET A 174 -4.38 2.52 7.25
CA MET A 174 -4.26 2.29 8.68
C MET A 174 -2.82 2.38 9.20
N THR A 175 -1.82 2.08 8.36
CA THR A 175 -0.40 2.37 8.65
C THR A 175 -0.19 3.87 8.85
N GLY A 176 -0.74 4.71 7.97
CA GLY A 176 -0.69 6.17 8.10
C GLY A 176 -1.42 6.68 9.34
N VAL A 177 -2.62 6.16 9.62
CA VAL A 177 -3.42 6.54 10.79
C VAL A 177 -2.72 6.18 12.09
N ALA A 178 -2.19 4.96 12.23
CA ALA A 178 -1.47 4.54 13.44
C ALA A 178 -0.20 5.37 13.64
N HIS A 179 0.51 5.70 12.55
CA HIS A 179 1.68 6.55 12.63
C HIS A 179 1.33 7.98 13.10
N LEU A 180 0.25 8.56 12.57
CA LEU A 180 -0.26 9.85 12.98
C LEU A 180 -0.69 9.83 14.45
N ALA A 181 -1.51 8.85 14.85
CA ALA A 181 -2.03 8.71 16.22
C ALA A 181 -0.91 8.71 17.27
N ARG A 182 0.17 7.96 17.02
CA ARG A 182 1.36 7.91 17.88
C ARG A 182 2.06 9.26 17.99
N LEU A 183 2.32 9.94 16.87
CA LEU A 183 3.09 11.19 16.87
C LEU A 183 2.28 12.40 17.34
N SER A 184 0.96 12.40 17.14
CA SER A 184 0.06 13.46 17.62
C SER A 184 -0.50 13.20 19.01
N ASN A 185 -0.26 12.03 19.61
CA ASN A 185 -0.94 11.54 20.83
C ASN A 185 -2.48 11.64 20.71
N ASP A 186 -3.04 11.30 19.55
CA ASP A 186 -4.47 11.37 19.28
C ASP A 186 -5.16 10.06 19.70
N GLU A 187 -5.78 10.09 20.88
CA GLU A 187 -6.47 8.94 21.46
C GLU A 187 -7.65 8.46 20.60
N GLY A 188 -8.35 9.37 19.90
CA GLY A 188 -9.44 8.99 19.00
C GLY A 188 -8.94 8.13 17.85
N LYS A 189 -7.88 8.59 17.16
CA LYS A 189 -7.26 7.81 16.06
C LYS A 189 -6.63 6.52 16.56
N ARG A 190 -6.08 6.50 17.77
CA ARG A 190 -5.59 5.28 18.42
C ARG A 190 -6.73 4.26 18.57
N GLN A 191 -7.89 4.66 19.09
CA GLN A 191 -9.06 3.78 19.21
C GLN A 191 -9.56 3.30 17.84
N ASP A 192 -9.46 4.13 16.80
CA ASP A 192 -9.76 3.74 15.41
C ASP A 192 -8.85 2.61 14.91
N CYS A 193 -7.55 2.74 15.13
CA CYS A 193 -6.58 1.71 14.83
C CYS A 193 -6.86 0.41 15.59
N LEU A 194 -7.12 0.49 16.90
CA LEU A 194 -7.41 -0.69 17.73
C LEU A 194 -8.65 -1.45 17.27
N ARG A 195 -9.74 -0.74 17.00
CA ARG A 195 -11.00 -1.33 16.54
C ARG A 195 -10.84 -2.05 15.21
N LEU A 196 -10.26 -1.38 14.22
CA LEU A 196 -10.09 -1.92 12.88
C LEU A 196 -9.02 -3.02 12.82
N TRP A 197 -7.95 -2.89 13.62
CA TRP A 197 -6.98 -3.98 13.84
C TRP A 197 -7.68 -5.22 14.39
N LYS A 198 -8.48 -5.08 15.46
CA LYS A 198 -9.17 -6.20 16.10
C LYS A 198 -10.09 -6.93 15.13
N ASN A 199 -10.88 -6.20 14.34
CA ASN A 199 -11.75 -6.82 13.32
C ASN A 199 -10.92 -7.62 12.29
N MET A 200 -9.90 -7.00 11.70
CA MET A 200 -9.04 -7.64 10.70
C MET A 200 -8.33 -8.87 11.28
N ALA A 201 -7.58 -8.70 12.38
CA ALA A 201 -6.71 -9.73 12.94
C ALA A 201 -7.47 -10.92 13.53
N GLN A 202 -8.68 -10.70 14.08
CA GLN A 202 -9.46 -11.77 14.71
C GLN A 202 -10.46 -12.45 13.78
N ARG A 203 -10.92 -11.78 12.71
CA ARG A 203 -12.04 -12.27 11.89
C ARG A 203 -11.74 -12.41 10.41
N GLN A 204 -10.71 -11.72 9.89
CA GLN A 204 -10.44 -11.63 8.46
C GLN A 204 -8.95 -11.87 8.12
N LEU A 205 -8.22 -12.58 8.98
CA LEU A 205 -6.81 -12.93 8.83
C LEU A 205 -6.67 -14.44 8.64
N TYR A 206 -6.07 -14.85 7.53
CA TYR A 206 -5.76 -16.26 7.28
C TYR A 206 -4.64 -16.76 8.21
N ILE A 207 -4.57 -18.09 8.40
CA ILE A 207 -3.53 -18.71 9.22
C ILE A 207 -2.10 -18.40 8.73
N THR A 208 -1.94 -18.13 7.44
CA THR A 208 -0.68 -17.70 6.80
C THR A 208 -0.37 -16.21 6.98
N GLY A 209 -1.24 -15.45 7.64
CA GLY A 209 -1.11 -13.99 7.71
C GLY A 209 -1.51 -13.28 6.41
N GLY A 210 -2.13 -13.99 5.46
CA GLY A 210 -2.78 -13.39 4.29
C GLY A 210 -4.06 -12.64 4.68
N ILE A 211 -4.40 -11.60 3.92
CA ILE A 211 -5.66 -10.83 4.03
C ILE A 211 -6.23 -10.56 2.63
N GLY A 212 -7.54 -10.36 2.57
CA GLY A 212 -8.29 -10.25 1.31
C GLY A 212 -8.75 -11.62 0.81
N SER A 213 -10.00 -11.97 1.12
CA SER A 213 -10.57 -13.27 0.76
C SER A 213 -11.18 -13.30 -0.63
N GLN A 214 -11.41 -12.15 -1.27
CA GLN A 214 -12.10 -12.08 -2.55
C GLN A 214 -11.19 -11.57 -3.66
N SER A 215 -11.22 -12.27 -4.80
CA SER A 215 -10.59 -11.78 -6.03
C SER A 215 -11.30 -10.55 -6.60
N SER A 216 -12.61 -10.42 -6.33
CA SER A 216 -13.36 -9.23 -6.70
C SER A 216 -12.89 -8.05 -5.86
N GLY A 217 -12.34 -7.02 -6.51
CA GLY A 217 -11.80 -5.85 -5.83
C GLY A 217 -10.55 -6.12 -4.97
N GLU A 218 -9.98 -7.33 -5.02
CA GLU A 218 -8.78 -7.69 -4.23
C GLU A 218 -9.01 -7.36 -2.73
N ALA A 219 -10.19 -7.74 -2.24
CA ALA A 219 -10.84 -7.11 -1.11
C ALA A 219 -11.09 -8.05 0.07
N PHE A 220 -11.30 -7.44 1.23
CA PHE A 220 -12.02 -8.03 2.34
C PHE A 220 -13.47 -8.35 1.94
N SER A 221 -14.10 -9.22 2.72
CA SER A 221 -15.46 -9.70 2.48
C SER A 221 -16.35 -9.41 3.70
N SER A 222 -16.63 -10.44 4.49
CA SER A 222 -17.33 -10.41 5.75
C SER A 222 -16.53 -11.16 6.81
N ASP A 223 -16.86 -10.91 8.07
CA ASP A 223 -16.26 -11.62 9.21
C ASP A 223 -16.33 -13.15 9.02
N TYR A 224 -15.19 -13.82 9.21
CA TYR A 224 -15.00 -15.27 9.11
C TYR A 224 -15.18 -15.89 7.70
N ASP A 225 -15.36 -15.09 6.65
CA ASP A 225 -15.34 -15.58 5.27
C ASP A 225 -13.89 -15.76 4.78
N LEU A 226 -13.32 -16.93 5.07
CA LEU A 226 -11.93 -17.30 4.82
C LEU A 226 -11.78 -18.58 3.97
N PRO A 227 -12.29 -18.63 2.73
CA PRO A 227 -12.21 -19.81 1.86
C PRO A 227 -10.78 -20.05 1.36
N ASN A 228 -10.26 -21.28 1.46
CA ASN A 228 -8.86 -21.57 1.14
C ASN A 228 -8.52 -21.58 -0.35
N ASP A 229 -9.50 -21.91 -1.21
CA ASP A 229 -9.34 -22.16 -2.64
C ASP A 229 -9.57 -20.89 -3.48
N SER A 230 -10.45 -20.00 -3.00
CA SER A 230 -10.87 -18.76 -3.67
C SER A 230 -10.29 -17.50 -3.02
N VAL A 231 -9.50 -17.65 -1.95
CA VAL A 231 -8.72 -16.58 -1.33
C VAL A 231 -7.88 -15.80 -2.34
N TYR A 232 -7.78 -14.48 -2.13
CA TYR A 232 -6.86 -13.65 -2.88
C TYR A 232 -5.48 -13.56 -2.20
N ALA A 233 -5.45 -13.24 -0.90
CA ALA A 233 -4.24 -13.14 -0.07
C ALA A 233 -3.07 -12.50 -0.82
N GLU A 234 -3.26 -11.27 -1.28
CA GLU A 234 -2.27 -10.58 -2.09
C GLU A 234 -0.93 -10.45 -1.34
N SER A 235 0.18 -10.70 -2.02
CA SER A 235 1.54 -10.51 -1.47
C SER A 235 1.72 -9.08 -0.92
N CYS A 236 1.25 -8.05 -1.65
CA CYS A 236 1.35 -6.66 -1.20
C CYS A 236 0.51 -6.40 0.05
N ALA A 237 -0.64 -7.05 0.20
CA ALA A 237 -1.51 -6.84 1.36
C ALA A 237 -0.86 -7.40 2.62
N SER A 238 -0.14 -8.51 2.52
CA SER A 238 0.63 -9.07 3.64
C SER A 238 1.85 -8.20 4.00
N ILE A 239 2.49 -7.57 3.02
CA ILE A 239 3.56 -6.58 3.28
C ILE A 239 2.99 -5.35 3.98
N GLY A 240 1.87 -4.80 3.48
CA GLY A 240 1.20 -3.68 4.11
C GLY A 240 0.70 -4.00 5.52
N LEU A 241 0.24 -5.24 5.76
CA LEU A 241 -0.09 -5.74 7.10
C LEU A 241 1.12 -5.68 8.03
N MET A 242 2.31 -6.09 7.57
CA MET A 242 3.53 -5.94 8.37
C MET A 242 3.85 -4.47 8.69
N MET A 243 3.62 -3.55 7.74
CA MET A 243 3.81 -2.11 7.98
C MET A 243 2.84 -1.61 9.05
N PHE A 244 1.57 -1.99 8.95
CA PHE A 244 0.54 -1.61 9.91
C PHE A 244 0.83 -2.19 11.30
N ALA A 245 1.13 -3.48 11.38
CA ALA A 245 1.50 -4.18 12.61
C ALA A 245 2.70 -3.52 13.31
N ARG A 246 3.70 -3.11 12.54
CA ARG A 246 4.84 -2.38 13.08
C ARG A 246 4.45 -1.02 13.68
N ARG A 247 3.58 -0.25 13.02
CA ARG A 247 3.09 1.02 13.55
C ARG A 247 2.22 0.82 14.79
N MET A 248 1.42 -0.25 14.84
CA MET A 248 0.69 -0.65 16.04
C MET A 248 1.65 -0.97 17.20
N LEU A 249 2.71 -1.74 16.97
CA LEU A 249 3.72 -2.07 17.99
C LEU A 249 4.48 -0.85 18.51
N GLU A 250 4.75 0.12 17.64
CA GLU A 250 5.39 1.40 18.02
C GLU A 250 4.42 2.32 18.79
N MET A 251 3.11 2.17 18.58
CA MET A 251 2.06 2.90 19.31
C MET A 251 1.75 2.25 20.67
N GLU A 252 1.68 0.92 20.71
CA GLU A 252 1.38 0.11 21.88
C GLU A 252 2.23 -1.17 21.90
N ALA A 253 2.97 -1.36 23.00
CA ALA A 253 3.84 -2.51 23.19
C ALA A 253 3.06 -3.78 23.57
N ASP A 254 2.20 -4.26 22.67
CA ASP A 254 1.48 -5.53 22.78
C ASP A 254 2.07 -6.56 21.80
N SER A 255 2.35 -7.77 22.29
CA SER A 255 2.96 -8.84 21.49
C SER A 255 2.08 -9.29 20.34
N GLN A 256 0.75 -9.14 20.42
CA GLN A 256 -0.17 -9.57 19.37
C GLN A 256 0.14 -8.94 18.00
N TYR A 257 0.68 -7.71 17.99
CA TYR A 257 1.09 -7.02 16.78
C TYR A 257 2.34 -7.68 16.17
N ALA A 258 3.31 -8.05 17.02
CA ALA A 258 4.51 -8.75 16.59
C ALA A 258 4.19 -10.16 16.08
N ASP A 259 3.26 -10.87 16.72
CA ASP A 259 2.83 -12.21 16.31
C ASP A 259 2.20 -12.20 14.91
N VAL A 260 1.35 -11.21 14.61
CA VAL A 260 0.75 -11.04 13.27
C VAL A 260 1.81 -10.64 12.24
N MET A 261 2.73 -9.75 12.60
CA MET A 261 3.84 -9.36 11.74
C MET A 261 4.74 -10.56 11.39
N GLU A 262 5.07 -11.38 12.39
CA GLU A 262 5.86 -12.61 12.22
C GLU A 262 5.13 -13.62 11.35
N ARG A 263 3.84 -13.86 11.62
CA ARG A 263 2.98 -14.76 10.83
C ARG A 263 2.98 -14.36 9.35
N ALA A 264 2.75 -13.09 9.04
CA ALA A 264 2.76 -12.61 7.65
C ALA A 264 4.14 -12.76 7.00
N LEU A 265 5.21 -12.41 7.73
CA LEU A 265 6.58 -12.49 7.23
C LEU A 265 6.98 -13.92 6.85
N TYR A 266 6.85 -14.87 7.78
CA TYR A 266 7.36 -16.23 7.60
C TYR A 266 6.47 -17.13 6.75
N ASN A 267 5.26 -16.69 6.40
CA ASN A 267 4.32 -17.45 5.58
C ASN A 267 4.05 -16.75 4.25
N THR A 268 3.08 -15.83 4.17
CA THR A 268 2.65 -15.25 2.88
C THR A 268 3.73 -14.41 2.20
N VAL A 269 4.49 -13.60 2.95
CA VAL A 269 5.49 -12.70 2.33
C VAL A 269 6.67 -13.47 1.74
N LEU A 270 7.24 -14.41 2.49
CA LEU A 270 8.32 -15.26 1.97
C LEU A 270 7.81 -16.31 0.97
N GLY A 271 6.63 -16.89 1.20
CA GLY A 271 5.99 -17.85 0.29
C GLY A 271 5.60 -17.25 -1.05
N GLY A 272 5.37 -15.94 -1.11
CA GLY A 272 5.06 -15.21 -2.34
C GLY A 272 6.23 -15.06 -3.32
N MET A 273 7.43 -15.55 -2.98
CA MET A 273 8.63 -15.49 -3.81
C MET A 273 9.26 -16.87 -3.94
N ALA A 274 9.60 -17.27 -5.16
CA ALA A 274 10.37 -18.49 -5.39
C ALA A 274 11.78 -18.38 -4.79
N LEU A 275 12.37 -19.52 -4.42
CA LEU A 275 13.70 -19.57 -3.79
C LEU A 275 14.82 -18.94 -4.64
N ASP A 276 14.64 -18.84 -5.96
CA ASP A 276 15.58 -18.20 -6.88
C ASP A 276 15.50 -16.66 -6.88
N GLY A 277 14.48 -16.09 -6.24
CA GLY A 277 14.20 -14.65 -6.19
C GLY A 277 13.80 -14.04 -7.54
N LYS A 278 13.37 -14.84 -8.52
CA LYS A 278 13.05 -14.38 -9.89
C LYS A 278 11.58 -14.59 -10.27
N HIS A 279 10.88 -15.46 -9.54
CA HIS A 279 9.47 -15.77 -9.75
C HIS A 279 8.66 -15.39 -8.52
N PHE A 280 7.48 -14.83 -8.73
CA PHE A 280 6.66 -14.28 -7.66
C PHE A 280 5.20 -14.64 -7.85
N PHE A 281 4.53 -14.90 -6.73
CA PHE A 281 3.09 -14.94 -6.64
C PHE A 281 2.53 -13.55 -6.38
N TYR A 282 1.45 -13.25 -7.10
CA TYR A 282 0.57 -12.14 -6.74
C TYR A 282 -0.46 -12.59 -5.70
N VAL A 283 -1.11 -13.73 -5.96
CA VAL A 283 -2.15 -14.38 -5.16
C VAL A 283 -1.54 -15.57 -4.42
N ASN A 284 -1.82 -15.73 -3.12
CA ASN A 284 -1.23 -16.78 -2.27
C ASN A 284 -2.32 -17.72 -1.71
N PRO A 285 -2.80 -18.70 -2.51
CA PRO A 285 -3.87 -19.61 -2.09
C PRO A 285 -3.41 -20.60 -1.01
N LEU A 286 -4.36 -21.06 -0.19
CA LEU A 286 -4.13 -22.08 0.84
C LEU A 286 -4.52 -23.48 0.35
N GLU A 287 -5.35 -23.56 -0.69
CA GLU A 287 -5.70 -24.80 -1.38
C GLU A 287 -5.55 -24.61 -2.89
N VAL A 288 -4.85 -25.54 -3.56
CA VAL A 288 -4.69 -25.52 -5.00
C VAL A 288 -4.87 -26.92 -5.56
N HIS A 289 -5.82 -27.07 -6.47
CA HIS A 289 -5.95 -28.27 -7.29
C HIS A 289 -5.56 -27.95 -8.75
N PRO A 290 -4.32 -28.26 -9.20
CA PRO A 290 -3.83 -27.76 -10.50
C PRO A 290 -4.69 -28.13 -11.70
N LYS A 291 -5.43 -29.25 -11.66
CA LYS A 291 -6.32 -29.67 -12.76
C LYS A 291 -7.60 -28.82 -12.87
N SER A 292 -8.01 -28.11 -11.81
CA SER A 292 -9.17 -27.19 -11.88
C SER A 292 -8.78 -25.83 -12.46
N LEU A 293 -7.48 -25.53 -12.53
CA LEU A 293 -6.97 -24.29 -13.10
C LEU A 293 -6.99 -24.36 -14.63
N LYS A 294 -7.81 -23.51 -15.24
CA LYS A 294 -7.79 -23.32 -16.70
C LYS A 294 -6.51 -22.59 -17.17
N PHE A 295 -5.83 -21.88 -16.27
CA PHE A 295 -4.61 -21.11 -16.51
C PHE A 295 -3.69 -21.12 -15.28
N THR A 296 -2.37 -21.02 -15.48
CA THR A 296 -1.38 -20.99 -14.38
C THR A 296 -1.64 -19.82 -13.42
N ILE A 297 -1.57 -20.07 -12.10
CA ILE A 297 -1.58 -19.04 -11.06
C ILE A 297 -0.51 -18.00 -11.40
N PHE A 298 -0.91 -16.73 -11.45
CA PHE A 298 -0.14 -15.60 -11.98
C PHE A 298 1.31 -15.57 -11.46
N THR A 299 2.22 -16.17 -12.22
CA THR A 299 3.66 -16.11 -11.97
C THR A 299 4.21 -14.88 -12.68
N ILE A 300 4.75 -13.94 -11.92
CA ILE A 300 5.46 -12.79 -12.47
C ILE A 300 6.93 -13.19 -12.61
N THR A 301 7.47 -13.13 -13.83
CA THR A 301 8.90 -13.36 -14.10
C THR A 301 9.62 -12.03 -14.31
N LEU A 302 10.72 -11.79 -13.58
CA LEU A 302 11.58 -10.64 -13.84
C LEU A 302 12.43 -10.89 -15.11
N SER A 303 12.26 -10.09 -16.16
CA SER A 303 13.09 -10.15 -17.37
C SER A 303 14.25 -9.13 -17.29
N PRO A 304 15.52 -9.51 -17.60
CA PRO A 304 16.69 -8.64 -17.43
C PRO A 304 16.85 -7.52 -18.47
N SER A 305 16.00 -7.40 -19.49
CA SER A 305 16.28 -6.56 -20.67
C SER A 305 15.17 -5.55 -20.97
N ALA A 306 15.44 -4.27 -20.67
CA ALA A 306 14.98 -3.11 -21.46
C ALA A 306 15.66 -1.84 -20.94
N SER A 307 16.83 -1.55 -21.53
CA SER A 307 17.36 -0.20 -21.68
C SER A 307 16.35 0.68 -22.41
N ALA A 308 16.38 1.98 -22.11
CA ALA A 308 15.50 3.01 -22.66
C ALA A 308 15.32 2.92 -24.19
N GLY A 309 14.10 3.12 -24.68
CA GLY A 309 13.87 3.39 -26.10
C GLY A 309 12.53 2.90 -26.65
N LEU A 310 11.74 3.88 -27.10
CA LEU A 310 10.68 3.83 -28.11
C LEU A 310 9.35 3.11 -27.80
N ALA A 311 8.29 3.91 -28.01
CA ALA A 311 6.90 3.51 -28.14
C ALA A 311 6.66 2.64 -29.39
N ALA A 312 5.65 1.76 -29.31
CA ALA A 312 5.03 1.14 -30.48
C ALA A 312 3.52 0.87 -30.24
N PRO A 313 2.69 0.86 -31.29
CA PRO A 313 1.37 1.50 -31.27
C PRO A 313 0.16 0.56 -31.06
N ALA A 314 -1.00 1.19 -30.90
CA ALA A 314 -2.31 0.58 -30.68
C ALA A 314 -2.83 -0.27 -31.85
N ALA A 315 -3.60 -1.31 -31.54
CA ALA A 315 -4.42 -2.06 -32.51
C ALA A 315 -5.89 -2.09 -32.06
N ARG A 316 -6.80 -1.86 -33.03
CA ARG A 316 -8.27 -1.68 -32.94
C ARG A 316 -9.05 -2.99 -33.22
N ARG A 317 -10.28 -3.03 -32.66
CA ARG A 317 -11.56 -3.70 -33.13
C ARG A 317 -11.60 -5.25 -33.10
N THR A 318 -12.70 -5.99 -32.86
CA THR A 318 -14.18 -5.82 -32.89
C THR A 318 -14.91 -7.01 -32.19
N SER A 319 -15.99 -6.73 -31.43
CA SER A 319 -17.30 -7.41 -31.10
C SER A 319 -17.52 -8.96 -31.08
N PRO A 320 -18.74 -9.50 -30.77
CA PRO A 320 -19.42 -9.60 -29.46
C PRO A 320 -19.95 -11.05 -29.13
N ALA A 321 -20.20 -11.40 -27.85
CA ALA A 321 -21.21 -12.42 -27.45
C ALA A 321 -21.39 -12.49 -25.92
N CYS A 322 -22.66 -12.49 -25.48
CA CYS A 322 -23.13 -12.64 -24.10
C CYS A 322 -23.18 -14.11 -23.64
N SER A 323 -22.70 -14.39 -22.42
CA SER A 323 -23.10 -15.48 -21.50
C SER A 323 -22.37 -15.27 -20.15
N PRO A 324 -22.93 -15.71 -19.00
CA PRO A 324 -22.59 -15.15 -17.67
C PRO A 324 -21.16 -15.56 -17.23
N PRO A 325 -20.39 -14.69 -16.53
CA PRO A 325 -18.99 -15.00 -16.27
C PRO A 325 -18.85 -15.85 -15.01
N LEU A 326 -18.65 -17.16 -15.20
CA LEU A 326 -17.74 -17.93 -14.34
C LEU A 326 -16.31 -17.52 -14.68
N VAL A 327 -15.66 -16.79 -13.76
CA VAL A 327 -14.22 -16.49 -13.68
C VAL A 327 -13.52 -16.40 -15.06
N THR A 328 -13.70 -15.26 -15.73
CA THR A 328 -12.94 -14.90 -16.95
C THR A 328 -12.02 -13.72 -16.66
N THR A 329 -10.83 -13.98 -16.11
CA THR A 329 -9.79 -12.96 -16.02
C THR A 329 -9.05 -12.85 -17.36
N SER A 330 -9.26 -11.71 -18.04
CA SER A 330 -8.59 -11.29 -19.28
C SER A 330 -7.06 -11.39 -19.22
N THR A 331 -6.48 -12.08 -20.20
CA THR A 331 -5.04 -12.34 -20.37
C THR A 331 -4.37 -11.27 -21.24
N ARG A 332 -3.43 -10.50 -20.68
CA ARG A 332 -2.29 -9.91 -21.41
C ARG A 332 -1.01 -10.21 -20.64
N ARG A 333 0.08 -10.58 -21.34
CA ARG A 333 1.41 -10.84 -20.75
C ARG A 333 1.75 -9.72 -19.76
N VAL A 334 1.81 -10.09 -18.49
CA VAL A 334 2.11 -9.15 -17.41
C VAL A 334 3.63 -9.05 -17.27
N ARG A 335 4.20 -7.91 -17.66
CA ARG A 335 5.54 -7.50 -17.18
C ARG A 335 5.33 -6.69 -15.90
N MET A 336 5.36 -7.35 -14.75
CA MET A 336 5.45 -6.68 -13.45
C MET A 336 6.91 -6.73 -12.97
N ARG A 337 7.43 -5.60 -12.49
CA ARG A 337 8.62 -5.61 -11.64
C ARG A 337 8.07 -5.74 -10.23
N CYS A 338 8.26 -6.86 -9.54
CA CYS A 338 7.94 -7.01 -8.13
C CYS A 338 9.26 -6.99 -7.35
N THR A 339 9.67 -5.81 -6.89
CA THR A 339 10.93 -5.54 -6.17
C THR A 339 10.69 -5.11 -4.72
N SER A 340 9.42 -4.99 -4.31
CA SER A 340 9.01 -4.61 -2.94
C SER A 340 9.42 -5.66 -1.90
N ILE A 341 9.24 -6.96 -2.17
CA ILE A 341 9.59 -8.07 -1.26
C ILE A 341 11.09 -8.04 -0.89
N CYS A 342 11.98 -7.92 -1.89
CA CYS A 342 13.43 -7.87 -1.66
C CYS A 342 13.86 -6.65 -0.83
N THR A 343 13.19 -5.51 -0.97
CA THR A 343 13.55 -4.28 -0.26
C THR A 343 13.24 -4.40 1.24
N TRP A 344 12.09 -5.00 1.59
CA TRP A 344 11.66 -5.17 2.99
C TRP A 344 12.38 -6.30 3.73
N VAL A 345 12.58 -7.46 3.10
CA VAL A 345 13.38 -8.55 3.72
C VAL A 345 14.80 -8.07 4.02
N THR A 346 15.38 -7.26 3.13
CA THR A 346 16.69 -6.65 3.34
C THR A 346 16.65 -5.62 4.48
N ALA A 347 15.68 -4.70 4.48
CA ALA A 347 15.54 -3.69 5.54
C ALA A 347 15.29 -4.29 6.94
N TRP A 348 14.52 -5.39 7.03
CA TRP A 348 14.27 -6.11 8.28
C TRP A 348 15.54 -6.78 8.82
N LYS A 349 16.31 -7.48 7.96
CA LYS A 349 17.61 -8.06 8.33
C LYS A 349 18.60 -6.99 8.81
N TYR A 350 18.61 -5.81 8.19
CA TYR A 350 19.45 -4.70 8.63
C TYR A 350 19.02 -4.14 10.00
N ARG A 351 17.72 -4.05 10.30
CA ARG A 351 17.23 -3.55 11.60
C ARG A 351 17.39 -4.56 12.74
N LEU A 352 17.18 -5.86 12.51
CA LEU A 352 17.48 -6.90 13.51
C LEU A 352 18.99 -6.98 13.82
N LYS A 353 19.86 -6.78 12.81
CA LYS A 353 21.31 -6.67 13.04
C LYS A 353 21.69 -5.41 13.82
N MET A 354 21.07 -4.26 13.54
CA MET A 354 21.33 -3.03 14.32
C MET A 354 20.84 -3.12 15.77
N ALA A 355 19.73 -3.82 16.03
CA ALA A 355 19.27 -4.09 17.38
C ALA A 355 20.29 -4.91 18.20
N ARG A 356 21.02 -5.84 17.56
CA ARG A 356 22.17 -6.53 18.19
C ARG A 356 23.37 -5.61 18.42
N SER A 357 23.75 -4.78 17.44
CA SER A 357 24.94 -3.93 17.58
C SER A 357 24.78 -2.81 18.61
N ASN A 358 23.56 -2.27 18.79
CA ASN A 358 23.32 -1.18 19.76
C ASN A 358 23.10 -1.68 21.20
N CYS A 359 22.76 -2.96 21.41
CA CYS A 359 22.73 -3.55 22.75
C CYS A 359 24.14 -3.83 23.30
N GLU A 360 25.11 -4.17 22.43
CA GLU A 360 26.50 -4.40 22.86
C GLU A 360 27.23 -3.10 23.26
N SER A 361 26.80 -1.94 22.75
CA SER A 361 27.36 -0.64 23.16
C SER A 361 26.78 -0.05 24.46
N ALA A 362 25.71 -0.64 25.00
CA ALA A 362 25.03 -0.13 26.19
C ALA A 362 25.39 -0.90 27.49
N GLY A 363 26.29 -1.88 27.42
CA GLY A 363 26.49 -2.85 28.49
C GLY A 363 27.95 -3.15 28.86
N THR A 364 28.80 -2.15 29.13
CA THR A 364 30.02 -2.38 29.94
C THR A 364 30.63 -1.08 30.50
N THR A 365 30.01 -0.48 31.51
CA THR A 365 30.71 0.34 32.52
C THR A 365 29.85 0.48 33.77
N ARG A 366 29.93 -0.49 34.67
CA ARG A 366 29.77 -0.28 36.12
C ARG A 366 30.54 -1.36 36.84
N GLY A 367 31.77 -1.01 37.23
CA GLY A 367 32.53 -1.78 38.19
C GLY A 367 31.80 -1.74 39.53
N MET A 368 31.57 -2.91 40.13
CA MET A 368 31.26 -3.03 41.54
C MET A 368 32.56 -3.38 42.26
N SER A 369 33.10 -2.39 42.97
CA SER A 369 34.01 -2.60 44.09
C SER A 369 33.21 -2.51 45.39
N ARG A 370 33.45 -3.51 46.25
CA ARG A 370 32.94 -3.74 47.62
C ARG A 370 31.60 -4.44 47.72
#